data_AF-A0A942MTB0-F1
#
_entry.id   AF-A0A942MTB0-F1
#
_cell.length_a   1.000
_cell.length_b   1.000
_cell.length_c   1.000
_cell.angle_alpha   90.00
_cell.angle_beta   90.00
_cell.angle_gamma   90.00
#
_symmetry.space_group_name_H-M   'P 1'
#
loop_
_entity.id
_entity.type
_entity.pdbx_description
1 polymer ?
#
loop_
_entity_poly.entity_id
_entity_poly.type
_entity_poly.pdbx_seq_one_letter_code
_entity_poly.pdbx_strand_id
1 'polypeptide(L)'
;MADKEKRRQAVALAYNQQTDNAPRVVAKGTGKIAERIVEIAEGNKIPVREDAELARALSFLDTGDMIPVELYVTVAKILTEILSLDSKMSDS
;
A
#
# COMPACT_ATOMS: atom_id res chain seq x y z
N MET A 1 -21.51 15.80 -20.04
CA MET A 1 -21.15 15.61 -18.61
C MET A 1 -20.68 14.17 -18.43
N ALA A 2 -19.40 13.89 -18.68
CA ALA A 2 -18.87 12.54 -18.51
C ALA A 2 -17.36 12.58 -18.22
N ASP A 3 -16.92 13.55 -17.43
CA ASP A 3 -15.58 13.49 -16.88
C ASP A 3 -15.66 12.73 -15.56
N LYS A 4 -15.83 11.42 -15.68
CA LYS A 4 -15.64 10.47 -14.59
C LYS A 4 -14.11 10.32 -14.45
N GLU A 5 -13.47 11.44 -14.08
CA GLU A 5 -12.10 11.56 -13.57
C GLU A 5 -11.69 10.22 -12.99
N LYS A 6 -10.62 9.61 -13.52
CA LYS A 6 -10.05 8.35 -13.03
C LYS A 6 -9.97 8.44 -11.51
N ARG A 7 -10.98 7.91 -10.81
CA ARG A 7 -11.11 8.11 -9.37
C ARG A 7 -9.87 7.52 -8.73
N ARG A 8 -9.00 8.38 -8.18
CA ARG A 8 -7.76 7.98 -7.53
C ARG A 8 -8.07 6.88 -6.53
N GLN A 9 -7.30 5.80 -6.56
CA GLN A 9 -7.46 4.68 -5.63
C GLN A 9 -6.23 4.64 -4.73
N ALA A 10 -6.45 4.36 -3.45
CA ALA A 10 -5.37 4.13 -2.50
C ALA A 10 -5.68 2.91 -1.66
N VAL A 11 -4.66 2.11 -1.39
CA VAL A 11 -4.72 0.95 -0.50
C VAL A 11 -3.52 1.03 0.43
N ALA A 12 -3.76 0.95 1.73
CA ALA A 12 -2.72 0.91 2.75
C ALA A 12 -2.52 -0.54 3.21
N LEU A 13 -1.26 -0.95 3.28
CA LEU A 13 -0.85 -2.29 3.72
C LEU A 13 -0.11 -2.20 5.04
N ALA A 14 -0.29 -3.22 5.88
CA ALA A 14 0.52 -3.44 7.08
C ALA A 14 1.14 -4.84 7.03
N TYR A 15 2.36 -4.95 7.55
CA TYR A 15 3.05 -6.24 7.60
C TYR A 15 3.93 -6.29 8.85
N ASN A 16 3.66 -7.28 9.71
CA ASN A 16 4.55 -7.63 10.81
C ASN A 16 5.29 -8.93 10.48
N GLN A 17 6.59 -8.84 10.19
CA GLN A 17 7.43 -9.99 9.83
C GLN A 17 7.48 -11.10 10.91
N GLN A 18 7.19 -10.77 12.17
CA GLN A 18 7.24 -11.74 13.27
C GLN A 18 5.96 -12.55 13.42
N THR A 19 4.81 -12.00 13.00
CA THR A 19 3.49 -12.58 13.28
C THR A 19 2.66 -12.86 12.05
N ASP A 20 2.91 -12.13 10.96
CA ASP A 20 2.08 -12.17 9.78
C ASP A 20 2.76 -13.04 8.71
N ASN A 21 2.00 -13.98 8.15
CA ASN A 21 2.47 -14.78 7.02
C ASN A 21 2.41 -14.00 5.69
N ALA A 22 1.62 -12.92 5.65
CA ALA A 22 1.54 -12.01 4.52
C ALA A 22 1.11 -10.60 4.94
N PRO A 23 1.48 -9.55 4.17
CA PRO A 23 0.90 -8.21 4.32
C PRO A 23 -0.62 -8.24 4.24
N ARG A 24 -1.26 -7.37 5.02
CA ARG A 24 -2.72 -7.24 5.07
C ARG A 24 -3.17 -5.84 4.69
N VAL A 25 -4.36 -5.75 4.12
CA VAL A 25 -5.01 -4.45 3.84
C VAL A 25 -5.53 -3.87 5.14
N VAL A 26 -5.11 -2.64 5.48
CA VAL A 26 -5.58 -1.92 6.67
C VAL A 26 -6.47 -0.72 6.35
N ALA A 27 -6.40 -0.21 5.12
CA ALA A 27 -7.33 0.80 4.62
C ALA A 27 -7.42 0.75 3.09
N LYS A 28 -8.57 1.14 2.54
CA LYS A 28 -8.76 1.36 1.10
C LYS A 28 -9.73 2.49 0.84
N GLY A 29 -9.58 3.18 -0.29
CA GLY A 29 -10.42 4.32 -0.62
C GLY A 29 -10.41 4.68 -2.10
N THR A 30 -11.39 5.49 -2.50
CA THR A 30 -11.45 6.10 -3.83
C THR A 30 -11.76 7.60 -3.74
N GLY A 31 -11.32 8.37 -4.73
CA GLY A 31 -11.52 9.83 -4.78
C GLY A 31 -10.97 10.50 -3.52
N LYS A 32 -11.79 11.35 -2.87
CA LYS A 32 -11.40 12.08 -1.65
C LYS A 32 -10.90 11.18 -0.51
N ILE A 33 -11.41 9.95 -0.40
CA ILE A 33 -10.92 9.03 0.63
C ILE A 33 -9.51 8.54 0.28
N ALA A 34 -9.23 8.28 -1.00
CA ALA A 34 -7.90 7.90 -1.44
C ALA A 34 -6.89 9.04 -1.21
N GLU A 35 -7.27 10.27 -1.54
CA GLU A 35 -6.48 11.47 -1.25
C GLU A 35 -6.17 11.57 0.25
N ARG A 36 -7.19 11.40 1.10
CA ARG A 36 -7.01 11.45 2.55
C ARG A 36 -6.10 10.35 3.09
N ILE A 37 -6.16 9.14 2.55
CA ILE A 37 -5.25 8.05 2.93
C ILE A 37 -3.80 8.44 2.62
N VAL A 38 -3.55 9.00 1.44
CA VAL A 38 -2.21 9.46 1.03
C VAL A 38 -1.72 10.59 1.93
N GLU A 39 -2.55 11.61 2.19
CA GLU A 39 -2.21 12.72 3.10
C GLU A 39 -1.80 12.22 4.50
N ILE A 40 -2.55 11.26 5.05
CA ILE A 40 -2.26 10.67 6.36
C ILE A 40 -0.94 9.90 6.31
N ALA A 41 -0.71 9.11 5.25
CA ALA A 41 0.54 8.35 5.10
C ALA A 41 1.76 9.29 5.04
N GLU A 42 1.70 10.33 4.21
CA GLU A 42 2.75 11.34 4.08
C GLU A 42 3.01 12.06 5.42
N GLY A 43 1.95 12.48 6.11
CA GLY A 43 2.04 13.14 7.42
C GLY A 43 2.67 12.24 8.51
N ASN A 44 2.56 10.93 8.39
CA ASN A 44 3.16 9.95 9.29
C ASN A 44 4.49 9.37 8.76
N LYS A 45 5.03 9.90 7.66
CA LYS A 45 6.24 9.39 6.98
C LYS A 45 6.13 7.92 6.57
N ILE A 46 4.92 7.46 6.29
CA ILE A 46 4.67 6.13 5.71
C ILE A 46 4.95 6.24 4.20
N PRO A 47 5.81 5.38 3.63
CA PRO A 47 6.13 5.42 2.21
C PRO A 47 4.90 5.26 1.31
N VAL A 48 4.75 6.15 0.34
CA VAL A 48 3.68 6.11 -0.66
C VAL A 48 4.28 5.78 -2.02
N ARG A 49 3.70 4.79 -2.71
CA ARG A 49 4.09 4.41 -4.07
C ARG A 49 2.89 4.55 -5.00
N GLU A 50 3.12 5.21 -6.14
CA GLU A 50 2.12 5.29 -7.19
C GLU A 50 2.27 4.12 -8.15
N ASP A 51 1.30 3.21 -8.13
CA ASP A 51 1.20 2.08 -9.04
C ASP A 51 -0.29 1.81 -9.31
N ALA A 52 -0.78 2.24 -10.47
CA ALA A 52 -2.20 2.19 -10.80
C ALA A 52 -2.72 0.75 -10.99
N GLU A 53 -1.86 -0.17 -11.42
CA GLU A 53 -2.24 -1.56 -11.64
C GLU A 53 -2.33 -2.30 -10.30
N LEU A 54 -1.29 -2.18 -9.48
CA LEU A 54 -1.26 -2.79 -8.15
C LEU A 54 -2.34 -2.20 -7.24
N ALA A 55 -2.53 -0.87 -7.24
CA ALA A 55 -3.59 -0.24 -6.46
C ALA A 55 -4.98 -0.76 -6.86
N ARG A 56 -5.21 -0.99 -8.16
CA ARG A 56 -6.47 -1.57 -8.63
C ARG A 56 -6.61 -3.02 -8.20
N ALA A 57 -5.57 -3.84 -8.36
CA ALA A 57 -5.58 -5.24 -7.96
C ALA A 57 -5.86 -5.38 -6.45
N LEU A 58 -5.16 -4.61 -5.62
CA LEU A 58 -5.36 -4.60 -4.17
C LEU A 58 -6.71 -4.02 -3.74
N SER A 59 -7.32 -3.15 -4.54
CA SER A 59 -8.62 -2.55 -4.20
C SER A 59 -9.78 -3.55 -4.16
N PHE A 60 -9.61 -4.74 -4.77
CA PHE A 60 -10.57 -5.83 -4.71
C PHE A 60 -10.58 -6.56 -3.36
N LEU A 61 -9.53 -6.43 -2.56
CA LEU A 61 -9.43 -7.03 -1.23
C LEU A 61 -10.14 -6.18 -0.20
N ASP A 62 -10.74 -6.80 0.82
CA ASP A 62 -11.36 -6.09 1.94
C ASP A 62 -10.36 -5.73 3.03
N THR A 63 -10.74 -4.77 3.87
CA THR A 63 -9.91 -4.40 5.02
C THR A 63 -9.86 -5.57 6.01
N GLY A 64 -8.66 -5.98 6.36
CA GLY A 64 -8.38 -7.19 7.14
C GLY A 64 -7.87 -8.35 6.29
N ASP A 65 -8.11 -8.34 4.97
CA ASP A 65 -7.65 -9.42 4.10
C ASP A 65 -6.12 -9.40 3.95
N MET A 66 -5.55 -10.60 3.96
CA MET A 66 -4.16 -10.81 3.54
C MET A 66 -4.06 -10.75 2.02
N ILE A 67 -2.94 -10.24 1.51
CA ILE A 67 -2.69 -10.24 0.07
C ILE A 67 -2.56 -11.68 -0.45
N PRO A 68 -3.15 -12.00 -1.61
CA PRO A 68 -3.06 -13.33 -2.19
C PRO A 68 -1.66 -13.59 -2.76
N VAL A 69 -1.30 -14.85 -2.92
CA VAL A 69 0.08 -15.28 -3.24
C VAL A 69 0.57 -14.71 -4.57
N GLU A 70 -0.33 -14.49 -5.51
CA GLU A 70 -0.05 -13.92 -6.84
C GLU A 70 0.42 -12.46 -6.76
N LEU A 71 -0.04 -11.71 -5.75
CA LEU A 71 0.38 -10.33 -5.50
C LEU A 71 1.54 -10.25 -4.50
N TYR A 72 1.82 -11.33 -3.78
CA TYR A 72 2.81 -11.37 -2.70
C TYR A 72 4.21 -11.00 -3.18
N VAL A 73 4.67 -11.58 -4.31
CA VAL A 73 6.01 -11.30 -4.85
C VAL A 73 6.18 -9.83 -5.20
N THR A 74 5.18 -9.22 -5.82
CA THR A 74 5.19 -7.80 -6.20
C THR A 74 5.25 -6.90 -4.97
N VAL A 75 4.43 -7.18 -3.96
CA VAL A 75 4.41 -6.41 -2.71
C VAL A 75 5.70 -6.62 -1.90
N ALA A 76 6.20 -7.85 -1.81
CA ALA A 76 7.43 -8.17 -1.09
C ALA A 76 8.65 -7.44 -1.68
N LYS A 77 8.73 -7.34 -3.01
CA LYS A 77 9.76 -6.56 -3.68
C LYS A 77 9.71 -5.08 -3.27
N ILE A 78 8.52 -4.48 -3.25
CA ILE A 78 8.32 -3.09 -2.81
C ILE A 78 8.74 -2.91 -1.35
N LEU A 79 8.30 -3.81 -0.47
CA LEU A 79 8.65 -3.77 0.94
C LEU A 79 10.17 -3.92 1.14
N THR A 80 10.82 -4.77 0.34
CA THR A 80 12.28 -4.96 0.41
C THR A 80 13.02 -3.71 -0.06
N GLU A 81 12.56 -3.06 -1.14
CA GLU A 81 13.11 -1.79 -1.60
C GLU A 81 13.00 -0.70 -0.52
N ILE A 82 11.85 -0.61 0.15
CA ILE A 82 11.61 0.36 1.23
C ILE A 82 12.46 0.03 2.48
N LEU A 83 12.46 -1.21 2.94
CA LEU A 83 13.17 -1.64 4.16
C LEU A 83 14.70 -1.60 3.99
N SER A 84 15.20 -1.91 2.79
CA SER A 84 16.64 -1.85 2.49
C SER A 84 17.19 -0.43 2.55
N LEU A 85 16.34 0.59 2.38
CA LEU A 85 16.70 1.99 2.60
C LEU A 85 16.83 2.32 4.09
N ASP A 86 15.99 1.70 4.92
CA ASP A 86 15.97 1.90 6.37
C ASP A 86 17.14 1.17 7.06
N SER A 87 17.51 -0.03 6.60
CA SER A 87 18.67 -0.78 7.09
C SER A 87 20.01 -0.06 6.90
N LYS A 88 20.10 0.87 5.94
CA LYS A 88 21.30 1.69 5.70
C LYS A 88 21.38 2.93 6.58
N MET A 89 20.32 3.28 7.32
CA MET A 89 20.32 4.42 8.24
C MET A 89 20.61 4.03 9.71
N SER A 90 20.62 2.74 10.04
CA SER A 90 20.93 2.25 11.40
C SER A 90 22.39 1.82 11.62
N ASP A 91 23.19 1.73 10.55
CA ASP A 91 24.61 1.33 10.60
C ASP A 91 25.59 2.51 10.42
N SER A 92 25.24 3.71 10.91
CA SER A 92 26.15 4.88 10.88
C SER A 92 26.09 5.70 12.16
#